data_AF-A0A645CRN2-F1
#
_entry.id   AF-A0A645CRN2-F1
#
_cell.length_a   1.000
_cell.length_b   1.000
_cell.length_c   1.000
_cell.angle_alpha   90.00
_cell.angle_beta   90.00
_cell.angle_gamma   90.00
#
_symmetry.space_group_name_H-M   'P 1'
#
loop_
_entity.id
_entity.type
_entity.pdbx_description
1 polymer ?
#
loop_
_entity_poly.entity_id
_entity_poly.type
_entity_poly.pdbx_seq_one_letter_code
_entity_poly.pdbx_strand_id
1 'polypeptide(L)'
;MTSRKDTFTIDIEDDIDSILDSLANTKHSKIPVYEKNIDNIIGILYVKDLLISAKEREFKNIDVRNILHQPNCVPETKHVKELYNSINSKRDELFILVDEYGGFSGIVTLDDLMYEIKGISYDKEIKNSKITKIDDKNFIVKGFLTVSDFNKTFRTNIEQGDYDTLSGYIIDQLGQIPDDNENIEINLENLTLKLTKIENRRIEEIHVCIAN
;
A
#
# COMPACT_ATOMS: atom_id res chain seq x y z
N MET A 1 -7.17 -6.33 7.19
CA MET A 1 -8.52 -5.72 7.00
C MET A 1 -8.44 -4.23 7.19
N THR A 2 -9.23 -3.45 6.45
CA THR A 2 -9.42 -2.01 6.64
C THR A 2 -10.78 -1.76 7.27
N SER A 3 -10.79 -1.07 8.42
CA SER A 3 -12.04 -0.78 9.14
C SER A 3 -12.90 0.17 8.33
N ARG A 4 -14.22 0.19 8.57
CA ARG A 4 -15.15 1.16 7.97
C ARG A 4 -14.64 2.60 8.08
N LYS A 5 -14.05 2.97 9.23
CA LYS A 5 -13.56 4.34 9.48
C LYS A 5 -12.39 4.73 8.58
N ASP A 6 -11.58 3.75 8.18
CA ASP A 6 -10.38 3.95 7.37
C ASP A 6 -10.63 3.60 5.89
N THR A 7 -11.85 3.18 5.55
CA THR A 7 -12.20 2.78 4.18
C THR A 7 -12.64 4.01 3.39
N PHE A 8 -11.97 4.24 2.27
CA PHE A 8 -12.45 5.21 1.29
C PHE A 8 -13.69 4.66 0.57
N THR A 9 -14.81 5.37 0.68
CA THR A 9 -16.11 5.03 0.09
C THR A 9 -16.70 6.22 -0.64
N ILE A 10 -17.61 5.99 -1.58
CA ILE A 10 -18.36 7.04 -2.26
C ILE A 10 -19.88 6.88 -2.02
N ASP A 11 -20.59 8.00 -1.92
CA ASP A 11 -22.06 7.99 -1.93
C ASP A 11 -22.53 7.95 -3.39
N ILE A 12 -23.52 7.10 -3.69
CA ILE A 12 -24.15 7.09 -5.02
C ILE A 12 -25.03 8.33 -5.26
N GLU A 13 -25.41 9.04 -4.20
CA GLU A 13 -26.22 10.26 -4.27
C GLU A 13 -25.37 11.52 -4.54
N ASP A 14 -24.03 11.42 -4.45
CA ASP A 14 -23.11 12.48 -4.85
C ASP A 14 -23.16 12.72 -6.37
N ASP A 15 -23.00 13.98 -6.79
CA ASP A 15 -22.88 14.30 -8.20
C ASP A 15 -21.57 13.76 -8.80
N ILE A 16 -21.57 13.53 -10.11
CA ILE A 16 -20.44 12.89 -10.79
C ILE A 16 -19.14 13.71 -10.69
N ASP A 17 -19.22 15.05 -10.61
CA ASP A 17 -18.01 15.88 -10.50
C ASP A 17 -17.40 15.72 -9.10
N SER A 18 -18.22 15.71 -8.05
CA SER A 18 -17.80 15.40 -6.66
C SER A 18 -17.21 13.99 -6.51
N ILE A 19 -17.81 12.99 -7.18
CA ILE A 19 -17.27 11.63 -7.23
C ILE A 19 -15.89 11.65 -7.91
N LEU A 20 -15.75 12.31 -9.06
CA LEU A 20 -14.49 12.39 -9.80
C LEU A 20 -13.38 13.09 -9.02
N ASP A 21 -13.69 14.19 -8.32
CA ASP A 21 -12.73 14.88 -7.44
C ASP A 21 -12.27 13.98 -6.31
N SER A 22 -13.19 13.22 -5.71
CA SER A 22 -12.87 12.24 -4.68
C SER A 22 -11.98 11.12 -5.23
N LEU A 23 -12.26 10.65 -6.46
CA LEU A 23 -11.47 9.64 -7.16
C LEU A 23 -10.05 10.13 -7.54
N ALA A 24 -9.90 11.40 -7.91
CA ALA A 24 -8.61 11.98 -8.28
C ALA A 24 -7.63 12.04 -7.10
N ASN A 25 -8.15 12.13 -5.88
CA ASN A 25 -7.37 12.24 -4.65
C ASN A 25 -7.02 10.89 -4.01
N THR A 26 -7.50 9.78 -4.58
CA THR A 26 -7.26 8.42 -4.06
C THR A 26 -6.37 7.59 -5.00
N LYS A 27 -5.65 6.62 -4.42
CA LYS A 27 -4.84 5.63 -5.16
C LYS A 27 -5.53 4.27 -5.25
N HIS A 28 -6.81 4.19 -4.88
CA HIS A 28 -7.59 2.95 -4.84
C HIS A 28 -8.30 2.71 -6.18
N SER A 29 -8.30 1.45 -6.63
CA SER A 29 -8.89 1.05 -7.92
C SER A 29 -10.28 0.43 -7.81
N LYS A 30 -10.67 -0.01 -6.61
CA LYS A 30 -11.95 -0.63 -6.27
C LYS A 30 -12.49 0.05 -5.02
N ILE A 31 -13.68 0.63 -5.12
CA ILE A 31 -14.20 1.53 -4.10
C ILE A 31 -15.62 1.09 -3.74
N PRO A 32 -15.90 0.78 -2.46
CA PRO A 32 -17.26 0.51 -2.02
C PRO A 32 -18.14 1.74 -2.23
N VAL A 33 -19.35 1.50 -2.75
CA VAL A 33 -20.36 2.52 -3.02
C VAL A 33 -21.55 2.26 -2.11
N TYR A 34 -21.99 3.27 -1.37
CA TYR A 34 -23.14 3.16 -0.48
C TYR A 34 -24.31 4.01 -0.98
N GLU A 35 -25.50 3.76 -0.43
CA GLU A 35 -26.69 4.58 -0.67
C GLU A 35 -27.35 4.94 0.66
N LYS A 36 -27.60 6.24 0.89
CA LYS A 36 -28.24 6.86 2.08
C LYS A 36 -27.49 6.73 3.39
N ASN A 37 -26.91 5.56 3.65
CA ASN A 37 -26.14 5.26 4.84
C ASN A 37 -24.93 4.41 4.42
N ILE A 38 -23.74 4.76 4.92
CA ILE A 38 -22.49 4.02 4.70
C ILE A 38 -22.57 2.54 5.14
N ASP A 39 -23.53 2.17 6.00
CA ASP A 39 -23.84 0.78 6.35
C ASP A 39 -24.44 -0.01 5.19
N ASN A 40 -25.01 0.66 4.19
CA ASN A 40 -25.68 0.07 3.04
C ASN A 40 -24.81 0.14 1.78
N ILE A 41 -23.82 -0.75 1.68
CA ILE A 41 -22.99 -0.91 0.48
C ILE A 41 -23.82 -1.56 -0.63
N ILE A 42 -24.07 -0.82 -1.71
CA ILE A 42 -24.86 -1.29 -2.86
C ILE A 42 -23.99 -1.89 -3.98
N GLY A 43 -22.68 -1.67 -3.94
CA GLY A 43 -21.76 -2.20 -4.96
C GLY A 43 -20.32 -1.77 -4.79
N ILE A 44 -19.49 -2.20 -5.73
CA ILE A 44 -18.09 -1.80 -5.83
C ILE A 44 -17.88 -1.12 -7.18
N LEU A 45 -17.43 0.13 -7.15
CA LEU A 45 -17.01 0.86 -8.34
C LEU A 45 -15.57 0.48 -8.69
N TYR A 46 -15.38 0.00 -9.91
CA TYR A 46 -14.05 -0.23 -10.47
C TYR A 46 -13.67 1.02 -11.26
N VAL A 47 -12.62 1.72 -10.85
CA VAL A 47 -12.20 2.99 -11.50
C VAL A 47 -11.94 2.79 -12.99
N LYS A 48 -11.44 1.61 -13.37
CA LYS A 48 -11.23 1.23 -14.77
C LYS A 48 -12.52 1.24 -15.60
N ASP A 49 -13.64 0.80 -15.03
CA ASP A 49 -14.91 0.71 -15.75
C ASP A 49 -15.57 2.07 -15.91
N LEU A 50 -15.33 2.98 -14.95
CA LEU A 50 -15.66 4.39 -15.11
C LEU A 50 -14.89 5.00 -16.29
N LEU A 51 -13.58 4.74 -16.40
CA LEU A 51 -12.76 5.22 -17.52
C LEU A 51 -13.20 4.63 -18.87
N ILE A 52 -13.56 3.35 -18.91
CA ILE A 52 -14.08 2.70 -20.13
C ILE A 52 -15.42 3.35 -20.53
N SER A 53 -16.32 3.55 -19.58
CA SER A 53 -17.62 4.18 -19.82
C SER A 53 -17.47 5.63 -20.31
N ALA A 54 -16.49 6.35 -19.76
CA ALA A 54 -16.14 7.72 -20.16
C ALA A 54 -15.54 7.83 -21.57
N LYS A 55 -15.02 6.74 -22.12
CA LYS A 55 -14.57 6.68 -23.51
C LYS A 55 -15.75 6.59 -24.48
N GLU A 56 -16.84 5.93 -24.06
CA GLU A 56 -18.03 5.73 -24.88
C GLU A 56 -19.04 6.88 -24.75
N ARG A 57 -19.01 7.58 -23.61
CA ARG A 57 -19.93 8.66 -23.23
C ARG A 57 -19.16 9.72 -22.45
N GLU A 58 -19.55 10.99 -22.50
CA GLU A 58 -18.98 11.98 -21.57
C GLU A 58 -19.27 11.59 -20.11
N PHE A 59 -18.36 11.89 -19.18
CA PHE A 59 -18.51 11.57 -17.75
C PHE A 59 -19.87 12.00 -17.18
N LYS A 60 -20.35 13.18 -17.58
CA LYS A 60 -21.62 13.78 -17.16
C LYS A 60 -22.85 12.94 -17.49
N ASN A 61 -22.72 12.00 -18.44
CA ASN A 61 -23.78 11.12 -18.91
C ASN A 61 -23.61 9.68 -18.40
N ILE A 62 -22.69 9.44 -17.46
CA ILE A 62 -22.49 8.13 -16.85
C ILE A 62 -23.39 8.03 -15.62
N ASP A 63 -24.25 7.02 -15.62
CA ASP A 63 -24.91 6.56 -14.41
C ASP A 63 -24.02 5.52 -13.72
N VAL A 64 -23.39 5.94 -12.62
CA VAL A 64 -22.47 5.12 -11.83
C VAL A 64 -23.13 3.82 -11.38
N ARG A 65 -24.44 3.82 -11.11
CA ARG A 65 -25.18 2.64 -10.62
C ARG A 65 -25.12 1.49 -11.63
N ASN A 66 -25.06 1.79 -12.93
CA ASN A 66 -25.03 0.77 -14.00
C ASN A 66 -23.66 0.10 -14.20
N ILE A 67 -22.62 0.64 -13.59
CA ILE A 67 -21.24 0.12 -13.70
C ILE A 67 -20.72 -0.44 -12.38
N LEU A 68 -21.58 -0.57 -11.38
CA LEU A 68 -21.24 -1.20 -10.11
C LEU A 68 -21.13 -2.71 -10.26
N HIS A 69 -20.10 -3.27 -9.64
CA HIS A 69 -19.97 -4.71 -9.47
C HIS A 69 -20.67 -5.15 -8.19
N GLN A 70 -21.25 -6.34 -8.22
CA GLN A 70 -21.87 -6.95 -7.04
C GLN A 70 -20.82 -7.13 -5.93
N PRO A 71 -21.10 -6.69 -4.69
CA PRO A 71 -20.15 -6.82 -3.60
C PRO A 71 -20.10 -8.26 -3.10
N ASN A 72 -18.90 -8.78 -2.87
CA ASN A 72 -18.69 -10.05 -2.20
C ASN A 72 -18.72 -9.82 -0.67
N CYS A 73 -19.91 -9.91 -0.08
CA CYS A 73 -20.10 -9.71 1.35
C CYS A 73 -19.76 -10.96 2.17
N VAL A 74 -19.03 -10.80 3.25
CA VAL A 74 -18.65 -11.88 4.18
C VAL A 74 -18.77 -11.39 5.62
N PRO A 75 -19.20 -12.26 6.58
CA PRO A 75 -19.22 -11.88 7.99
C PRO A 75 -17.82 -11.56 8.50
N GLU A 76 -17.66 -10.50 9.30
CA GLU A 76 -16.36 -10.15 9.89
C GLU A 76 -15.81 -11.25 10.82
N THR A 77 -16.69 -12.08 11.36
CA THR A 77 -16.37 -13.22 12.23
C THR A 77 -15.89 -14.45 11.47
N LYS A 78 -15.93 -14.45 10.13
CA LYS A 78 -15.51 -15.59 9.32
C LYS A 78 -14.00 -15.81 9.45
N HIS A 79 -13.61 -17.05 9.70
CA HIS A 79 -12.21 -17.39 9.91
C HIS A 79 -11.37 -17.17 8.64
N VAL A 80 -10.21 -16.51 8.79
CA VAL A 80 -9.35 -16.06 7.69
C VAL A 80 -8.98 -17.19 6.72
N LYS A 81 -8.60 -18.37 7.23
CA LYS A 81 -8.25 -19.53 6.39
C LYS A 81 -9.45 -20.06 5.60
N GLU A 82 -10.64 -20.02 6.19
CA GLU A 82 -11.86 -20.48 5.52
C GLU A 82 -12.26 -19.50 4.43
N LEU A 83 -12.17 -18.19 4.71
CA LEU A 83 -12.37 -17.16 3.71
C LEU A 83 -11.39 -17.34 2.55
N TYR A 84 -10.09 -17.42 2.83
CA TYR A 84 -9.04 -17.64 1.82
C TYR A 84 -9.29 -18.89 0.96
N ASN A 85 -9.65 -20.01 1.58
CA ASN A 85 -9.93 -21.26 0.86
C ASN A 85 -11.23 -21.21 0.04
N SER A 86 -12.18 -20.33 0.39
CA SER A 86 -13.42 -20.14 -0.38
C SER A 86 -13.25 -19.26 -1.63
N ILE A 87 -12.08 -18.62 -1.80
CA ILE A 87 -11.78 -17.78 -2.96
C ILE A 87 -11.42 -18.67 -4.15
N ASN A 88 -12.24 -18.65 -5.18
CA ASN A 88 -11.98 -19.37 -6.42
C ASN A 88 -11.02 -18.56 -7.31
N SER A 89 -9.72 -18.91 -7.31
CA SER A 89 -8.65 -18.60 -8.30
C SER A 89 -8.53 -17.20 -8.95
N LYS A 90 -9.40 -16.24 -8.67
CA LYS A 90 -9.36 -14.85 -9.12
C LYS A 90 -8.50 -14.07 -8.14
N ARG A 91 -7.37 -13.56 -8.61
CA ARG A 91 -6.33 -12.90 -7.80
C ARG A 91 -6.68 -11.48 -7.34
N ASP A 92 -7.93 -11.04 -7.47
CA ASP A 92 -8.28 -9.63 -7.42
C ASP A 92 -9.65 -9.40 -6.74
N GLU A 93 -9.90 -10.04 -5.61
CA GLU A 93 -11.16 -9.86 -4.88
C GLU A 93 -11.01 -8.86 -3.72
N LEU A 94 -11.93 -7.89 -3.70
CA LEU A 94 -12.22 -7.02 -2.56
C LEU A 94 -13.49 -7.56 -1.91
N PHE A 95 -13.40 -7.93 -0.63
CA PHE A 95 -14.55 -8.41 0.14
C PHE A 95 -15.06 -7.30 1.04
N ILE A 96 -16.39 -7.20 1.12
CA ILE A 96 -17.08 -6.32 2.05
C ILE A 96 -17.34 -7.11 3.33
N LEU A 97 -16.82 -6.63 4.46
CA LEU A 97 -17.07 -7.21 5.78
C LEU A 97 -18.36 -6.65 6.34
N VAL A 98 -19.23 -7.53 6.82
CA VAL A 98 -20.49 -7.17 7.49
C VAL A 98 -20.51 -7.65 8.94
N ASP A 99 -21.12 -6.85 9.81
CA ASP A 99 -21.36 -7.18 11.21
C ASP A 99 -22.59 -8.11 11.37
N GLU A 100 -22.94 -8.45 12.62
CA GLU A 100 -24.08 -9.32 12.93
C GLU A 100 -25.46 -8.72 12.58
N TYR A 101 -25.54 -7.41 12.35
CA TYR A 101 -26.76 -6.71 11.93
C TYR A 101 -26.81 -6.52 10.41
N GLY A 102 -25.77 -6.97 9.69
CA GLY A 102 -25.64 -6.80 8.24
C GLY A 102 -25.10 -5.43 7.82
N GLY A 103 -24.64 -4.62 8.77
CA GLY A 103 -24.02 -3.32 8.54
C GLY A 103 -22.58 -3.45 8.06
N PHE A 104 -22.10 -2.43 7.35
CA PHE A 104 -20.73 -2.38 6.85
C PHE A 104 -19.72 -2.23 8.00
N SER A 105 -18.84 -3.22 8.17
CA SER A 105 -17.77 -3.17 9.17
C SER A 105 -16.41 -2.78 8.57
N GLY A 106 -16.20 -3.04 7.28
CA GLY A 106 -14.95 -2.71 6.59
C GLY A 106 -14.70 -3.56 5.37
N ILE A 107 -13.45 -3.61 4.91
CA ILE A 107 -13.05 -4.37 3.74
C ILE A 107 -11.85 -5.27 4.01
N VAL A 108 -11.70 -6.31 3.21
CA VAL A 108 -10.51 -7.15 3.19
C VAL A 108 -10.16 -7.55 1.76
N THR A 109 -8.87 -7.56 1.44
CA THR A 109 -8.34 -8.00 0.14
C THR A 109 -7.75 -9.40 0.24
N LEU A 110 -7.53 -10.05 -0.90
CA LEU A 110 -6.79 -11.32 -0.93
C LEU A 110 -5.38 -11.19 -0.32
N ASP A 111 -4.71 -10.06 -0.55
CA ASP A 111 -3.40 -9.78 0.02
C ASP A 111 -3.47 -9.72 1.55
N ASP A 112 -4.42 -8.97 2.13
CA ASP A 112 -4.64 -8.94 3.59
C ASP A 112 -4.75 -10.36 4.18
N LEU A 113 -5.56 -11.22 3.55
CA LEU A 113 -5.75 -12.61 4.01
C LEU A 113 -4.46 -13.41 3.93
N MET A 114 -3.67 -13.24 2.86
CA MET A 114 -2.40 -13.91 2.69
C MET A 114 -1.39 -13.50 3.76
N TYR A 115 -1.29 -12.20 4.11
CA TYR A 115 -0.38 -11.73 5.15
C TYR A 115 -0.77 -12.25 6.54
N GLU A 116 -2.07 -12.22 6.85
CA GLU A 116 -2.60 -12.75 8.10
C GLU A 116 -2.31 -14.26 8.26
N ILE A 117 -2.50 -15.04 7.19
CA ILE A 117 -2.15 -16.47 7.18
C ILE A 117 -0.65 -16.70 7.39
N LYS A 118 0.19 -15.81 6.85
CA LYS A 118 1.65 -15.83 7.04
C LYS A 118 2.09 -15.29 8.40
N GLY A 119 1.18 -14.75 9.23
CA GLY A 119 1.51 -14.13 10.51
C GLY A 119 2.32 -12.84 10.40
N ILE A 120 2.20 -12.13 9.27
CA ILE A 120 2.88 -10.87 9.01
C ILE A 120 1.89 -9.74 9.32
N SER A 121 2.23 -8.87 10.28
CA SER A 121 1.40 -7.70 10.61
C SER A 121 1.43 -6.68 9.48
N TYR A 122 0.24 -6.25 9.05
CA TYR A 122 0.02 -5.25 8.01
C TYR A 122 0.13 -3.85 8.61
N ASP A 123 1.24 -3.15 8.37
CA ASP A 123 1.33 -1.71 8.64
C ASP A 123 0.77 -0.98 7.40
N LYS A 124 -0.39 -0.34 7.52
CA LYS A 124 -1.19 0.15 6.37
C LYS A 124 -0.58 1.33 5.59
N GLU A 125 0.64 1.74 5.92
CA GLU A 125 1.43 2.69 5.11
C GLU A 125 2.22 2.02 3.96
N ILE A 126 2.13 0.70 3.79
CA ILE A 126 2.94 -0.04 2.82
C ILE A 126 2.31 0.02 1.41
N LYS A 127 2.29 1.22 0.84
CA LYS A 127 2.49 1.45 -0.61
C LYS A 127 3.84 2.12 -0.88
N ASN A 128 4.79 1.93 0.05
CA ASN A 128 6.22 2.20 -0.09
C ASN A 128 6.96 1.10 0.69
N SER A 129 7.30 -0.01 0.03
CA SER A 129 8.24 -0.94 0.64
C SER A 129 9.55 -0.19 0.90
N LYS A 130 9.83 0.10 2.18
CA LYS A 130 11.09 0.73 2.61
C LYS A 130 12.29 -0.11 2.15
N ILE A 131 12.07 -1.38 1.82
CA ILE A 131 13.02 -2.32 1.25
C ILE A 131 12.33 -3.09 0.11
N THR A 132 12.87 -3.00 -1.10
CA THR A 132 12.43 -3.73 -2.29
C THR A 132 13.51 -4.72 -2.67
N LYS A 133 13.20 -6.02 -2.62
CA LYS A 133 14.12 -7.07 -3.05
C LYS A 133 14.17 -7.13 -4.59
N ILE A 134 15.36 -7.00 -5.17
CA ILE A 134 15.61 -7.21 -6.60
C ILE A 134 15.88 -8.70 -6.84
N ASP A 135 16.80 -9.28 -6.07
CA ASP A 135 17.14 -10.71 -6.07
C ASP A 135 17.66 -11.13 -4.69
N ASP A 136 18.22 -12.34 -4.57
CA ASP A 136 18.69 -12.88 -3.28
C ASP A 136 19.83 -12.10 -2.63
N LYS A 137 20.53 -11.25 -3.37
CA LYS A 137 21.67 -10.45 -2.88
C LYS A 137 21.44 -8.95 -3.03
N ASN A 138 20.52 -8.52 -3.87
CA ASN A 138 20.34 -7.12 -4.24
C ASN A 138 18.99 -6.57 -3.77
N PHE A 139 19.02 -5.38 -3.14
CA PHE A 139 17.85 -4.71 -2.56
C PHE A 139 17.90 -3.20 -2.80
N ILE A 140 16.76 -2.57 -3.04
CA ILE A 140 16.61 -1.11 -2.96
C ILE A 140 16.01 -0.74 -1.62
N VAL A 141 16.70 0.08 -0.84
CA VAL A 141 16.29 0.52 0.49
C VAL A 141 16.06 2.03 0.47
N LYS A 142 14.96 2.47 1.08
CA LYS A 142 14.65 3.89 1.26
C LYS A 142 15.52 4.47 2.36
N GLY A 143 16.11 5.64 2.13
CA GLY A 143 17.00 6.27 3.12
C GLY A 143 16.31 6.65 4.43
N PHE A 144 14.97 6.74 4.45
CA PHE A 144 14.19 6.96 5.67
C PHE A 144 13.89 5.69 6.48
N LEU A 145 14.35 4.51 6.03
CA LEU A 145 14.31 3.30 6.86
C LEU A 145 15.09 3.54 8.16
N THR A 146 14.55 3.09 9.30
CA THR A 146 15.24 3.27 10.57
C THR A 146 16.47 2.37 10.65
N VAL A 147 17.51 2.80 11.37
CA VAL A 147 18.72 1.96 11.58
C VAL A 147 18.35 0.66 12.29
N SER A 148 17.42 0.70 13.24
CA SER A 148 16.90 -0.49 13.93
C SER A 148 16.27 -1.49 12.95
N ASP A 149 15.42 -1.03 12.03
CA ASP A 149 14.80 -1.90 11.02
C ASP A 149 15.81 -2.45 10.02
N PHE A 150 16.81 -1.64 9.66
CA PHE A 150 17.91 -2.06 8.79
C PHE A 150 18.73 -3.19 9.43
N ASN A 151 19.18 -2.99 10.68
CA ASN A 151 19.89 -4.01 11.46
C ASN A 151 19.09 -5.30 11.59
N LYS A 152 17.80 -5.21 11.89
CA LYS A 152 16.91 -6.38 11.98
C LYS A 152 16.80 -7.13 10.65
N THR A 153 16.73 -6.41 9.54
CA THR A 153 16.52 -7.00 8.21
C THR A 153 17.78 -7.65 7.65
N PHE A 154 18.90 -6.93 7.70
CA PHE A 154 20.16 -7.38 7.10
C PHE A 154 21.12 -8.02 8.10
N ARG A 155 20.71 -8.13 9.37
CA ARG A 155 21.48 -8.72 10.49
C ARG A 155 22.82 -8.03 10.74
N THR A 156 22.84 -6.71 10.60
CA THR A 156 23.99 -5.84 10.90
C THR A 156 23.91 -5.29 12.32
N ASN A 157 25.02 -4.71 12.80
CA ASN A 157 25.13 -4.09 14.12
C ASN A 157 25.55 -2.62 14.03
N ILE A 158 24.85 -1.81 13.21
CA ILE A 158 25.04 -0.35 13.23
C ILE A 158 24.71 0.17 14.63
N GLU A 159 25.64 0.90 15.24
CA GLU A 159 25.47 1.47 16.58
C GLU A 159 24.41 2.59 16.60
N GLN A 160 23.89 2.89 17.78
CA GLN A 160 23.01 4.05 17.96
C GLN A 160 23.85 5.32 18.07
N GLY A 161 23.52 6.33 17.27
CA GLY A 161 24.15 7.66 17.32
C GLY A 161 23.11 8.77 17.25
N ASP A 162 23.52 9.98 16.86
CA ASP A 162 22.63 11.14 16.64
C ASP A 162 21.86 11.02 15.30
N TYR A 163 21.31 9.84 15.03
CA TYR A 163 20.55 9.52 13.82
C TYR A 163 19.52 8.42 14.09
N ASP A 164 18.34 8.55 13.48
CA ASP A 164 17.29 7.52 13.54
C ASP A 164 17.20 6.68 12.25
N THR A 165 17.65 7.25 11.12
CA THR A 165 17.45 6.70 9.78
C THR A 165 18.75 6.31 9.10
N LEU A 166 18.66 5.41 8.12
CA LEU A 166 19.81 4.97 7.32
C LEU A 166 20.48 6.14 6.58
N SER A 167 19.69 7.10 6.07
CA SER A 167 20.23 8.34 5.49
C SER A 167 21.00 9.15 6.53
N GLY A 168 20.48 9.27 7.77
CA GLY A 168 21.15 9.98 8.85
C GLY A 168 22.48 9.33 9.22
N TYR A 169 22.48 8.01 9.38
CA TYR A 169 23.70 7.22 9.60
C TYR A 169 24.74 7.43 8.50
N ILE A 170 24.33 7.35 7.22
CA ILE A 170 25.25 7.53 6.10
C ILE A 170 25.83 8.94 6.07
N ILE A 171 25.01 9.97 6.31
CA ILE A 171 25.48 11.36 6.35
C ILE A 171 26.45 11.58 7.51
N ASP A 172 26.17 10.99 8.67
CA ASP A 172 27.07 11.02 9.84
C ASP A 172 28.43 10.38 9.52
N GLN A 173 28.43 9.21 8.87
CA GLN A 173 29.65 8.55 8.41
C GLN A 173 30.43 9.36 7.36
N LEU A 174 29.74 10.06 6.46
CA LEU A 174 30.36 10.89 5.43
C LEU A 174 30.83 12.25 5.99
N GLY A 175 30.31 12.70 7.14
CA GLY A 175 30.56 14.02 7.71
C GLY A 175 29.96 15.20 6.93
N GLN A 176 29.27 14.92 5.81
CA GLN A 176 28.63 15.91 4.96
C GLN A 176 27.46 15.28 4.21
N ILE A 177 26.55 16.14 3.74
CA ILE A 177 25.48 15.70 2.84
C ILE A 177 26.05 15.58 1.43
N PRO A 178 25.96 14.43 0.77
CA PRO A 178 26.46 14.25 -0.59
C PRO A 178 25.63 15.03 -1.61
N ASP A 179 26.26 15.44 -2.70
CA ASP A 179 25.62 16.19 -3.77
C ASP A 179 24.79 15.26 -4.69
N ASP A 180 23.78 15.84 -5.33
CA ASP A 180 22.98 15.15 -6.34
C ASP A 180 23.91 14.66 -7.47
N ASN A 181 23.88 13.36 -7.77
CA ASN A 181 24.69 12.63 -8.77
C ASN A 181 26.09 12.14 -8.34
N GLU A 182 26.46 12.21 -7.06
CA GLU A 182 27.67 11.54 -6.60
C GLU A 182 27.49 10.01 -6.53
N ASN A 183 28.44 9.27 -7.13
CA ASN A 183 28.48 7.81 -7.01
C ASN A 183 29.24 7.42 -5.74
N ILE A 184 28.51 7.28 -4.64
CA ILE A 184 29.08 6.91 -3.35
C ILE A 184 28.76 5.45 -3.03
N GLU A 185 29.78 4.74 -2.57
CA GLU A 185 29.70 3.35 -2.12
C GLU A 185 30.31 3.23 -0.73
N ILE A 186 29.59 2.58 0.19
CA ILE A 186 29.99 2.39 1.58
C ILE A 186 29.96 0.89 1.88
N ASN A 187 31.07 0.39 2.41
CA ASN A 187 31.14 -0.99 2.88
C ASN A 187 30.72 -1.04 4.35
N LEU A 188 29.74 -1.89 4.65
CA LEU A 188 29.23 -2.12 5.98
C LEU A 188 29.18 -3.62 6.22
N GLU A 189 30.10 -4.15 7.02
CA GLU A 189 30.23 -5.59 7.29
C GLU A 189 30.28 -6.40 5.97
N ASN A 190 29.32 -7.30 5.74
CA ASN A 190 29.17 -8.09 4.52
C ASN A 190 28.26 -7.42 3.47
N LEU A 191 27.97 -6.13 3.61
CA LEU A 191 27.11 -5.37 2.71
C LEU A 191 27.87 -4.26 2.00
N THR A 192 27.44 -3.99 0.78
CA THR A 192 27.83 -2.81 0.01
C THR A 192 26.60 -1.94 -0.19
N LEU A 193 26.65 -0.71 0.31
CA LEU A 193 25.61 0.31 0.19
C LEU A 193 26.00 1.31 -0.91
N LYS A 194 25.25 1.35 -1.99
CA LYS A 194 25.45 2.32 -3.08
C LYS A 194 24.31 3.33 -3.10
N LEU A 195 24.63 4.62 -3.04
CA LEU A 195 23.61 5.67 -3.11
C LEU A 195 23.10 5.76 -4.55
N THR A 196 21.81 5.50 -4.77
CA THR A 196 21.21 5.48 -6.11
C THR A 196 20.33 6.69 -6.38
N LYS A 197 19.82 7.33 -5.33
CA LYS A 197 19.01 8.54 -5.46
C LYS A 197 19.23 9.48 -4.28
N ILE A 198 19.68 10.69 -4.59
CA ILE A 198 19.78 11.81 -3.66
C ILE A 198 18.92 12.92 -4.25
N GLU A 199 18.00 13.48 -3.46
CA GLU A 199 17.16 14.62 -3.84
C GLU A 199 17.00 15.55 -2.65
N ASN A 200 17.01 16.86 -2.88
CA ASN A 200 16.77 17.87 -1.85
C ASN A 200 17.67 17.69 -0.61
N ARG A 201 18.96 17.35 -0.82
CA ARG A 201 19.94 17.11 0.25
C ARG A 201 19.57 15.93 1.17
N ARG A 202 18.82 14.96 0.64
CA ARG A 202 18.42 13.73 1.33
C ARG A 202 18.73 12.52 0.48
N ILE A 203 19.25 11.47 1.11
CA ILE A 203 19.44 10.17 0.46
C ILE A 203 18.06 9.50 0.44
N GLU A 204 17.49 9.35 -0.76
CA GLU A 204 16.16 8.79 -0.97
C GLU A 204 16.23 7.27 -1.20
N GLU A 205 17.21 6.80 -1.97
CA GLU A 205 17.35 5.38 -2.32
C GLU A 205 18.80 4.91 -2.26
N ILE A 206 18.96 3.71 -1.71
CA ILE A 206 20.23 3.04 -1.48
C ILE A 206 20.11 1.62 -2.03
N HIS A 207 20.99 1.24 -2.95
CA HIS A 207 21.13 -0.13 -3.39
C HIS A 207 22.03 -0.89 -2.41
N VAL A 208 21.51 -1.95 -1.82
CA VAL A 208 22.20 -2.80 -0.84
C VAL A 208 22.52 -4.13 -1.51
N CYS A 209 23.80 -4.46 -1.57
CA CYS A 209 24.29 -5.72 -2.09
C CYS A 209 24.91 -6.55 -0.96
N ILE A 210 24.52 -7.82 -0.83
CA ILE A 210 25.11 -8.77 0.11
C ILE A 210 26.34 -9.41 -0.57
N ALA A 211 27.52 -9.19 -0.02
CA ALA A 211 28.76 -9.84 -0.44
C ALA A 211 28.76 -11.33 -0.04
N ASN A 212 29.48 -12.14 -0.83
CA ASN A 212 29.66 -13.58 -0.57
C ASN A 212 30.47 -13.88 0.69
#